data_AF-E9HTA6-F1
#
_entry.id   AF-E9HTA6-F1
#
_cell.length_a   1.000
_cell.length_b   1.000
_cell.length_c   1.000
_cell.angle_alpha   90.00
_cell.angle_beta   90.00
_cell.angle_gamma   90.00
#
_symmetry.space_group_name_H-M   'P 1'
#
loop_
_entity.id
_entity.type
_entity.pdbx_description
1 polymer ?
#
loop_
_entity_poly.entity_id
_entity_poly.type
_entity_poly.pdbx_seq_one_letter_code
_entity_poly.pdbx_strand_id
1 'polypeptide(L)'
;MLDPESPIIQFYPENFDVDLKGNNKIWQGVFLLPFVDEQRLQKAIGPLLDDLTEDEKQRNTFGENQYFVSRHHQGYDFLRSAAEVASHGNASHTFIPERLPGKVFLSRHCVEAGCTLETPVQGKS
;
A
#
# COMPACT_ATOMS: atom_id res chain seq x y z
N MET A 1 -19.89 4.43 8.68
CA MET A 1 -19.70 3.28 9.59
C MET A 1 -20.59 3.37 10.80
N LEU A 2 -20.60 4.51 11.51
CA LEU A 2 -21.38 4.69 12.74
C LEU A 2 -22.69 5.46 12.54
N ASP A 3 -22.81 6.22 11.45
CA ASP A 3 -24.04 6.95 11.12
C ASP A 3 -25.18 5.97 10.81
N PRO A 4 -26.27 5.94 11.60
CA PRO A 4 -27.42 5.08 11.37
C PRO A 4 -28.10 5.31 10.02
N GLU A 5 -28.01 6.52 9.47
CA GLU A 5 -28.62 6.90 8.19
C GLU A 5 -27.71 6.54 7.00
N SER A 6 -26.54 5.94 7.25
CA SER A 6 -25.62 5.56 6.20
C SER A 6 -26.24 4.51 5.27
N PRO A 7 -26.15 4.69 3.94
CA PRO A 7 -26.72 3.74 2.98
C PRO A 7 -26.03 2.36 2.99
N ILE A 8 -24.96 2.18 3.77
CA ILE A 8 -24.23 0.91 3.92
C ILE A 8 -24.16 0.44 5.38
N ILE A 9 -24.97 1.01 6.30
CA ILE A 9 -24.93 0.69 7.72
C ILE A 9 -25.13 -0.80 8.02
N GLN A 10 -25.93 -1.50 7.20
CA GLN A 10 -26.20 -2.92 7.37
C GLN A 10 -24.95 -3.83 7.25
N PHE A 11 -23.85 -3.33 6.69
CA PHE A 11 -22.59 -4.08 6.61
C PHE A 11 -21.77 -4.00 7.91
N TYR A 12 -22.20 -3.18 8.88
CA TYR A 12 -21.47 -2.92 10.13
C TYR A 12 -22.37 -3.15 11.35
N PRO A 13 -22.87 -4.39 11.58
CA PRO A 13 -23.68 -4.68 12.74
C PRO A 13 -22.86 -4.61 14.04
N GLU A 14 -23.42 -4.02 15.09
CA GLU A 14 -22.78 -4.00 16.43
C GLU A 14 -22.74 -5.40 17.06
N ASN A 15 -23.76 -6.23 16.78
CA ASN A 15 -23.89 -7.59 17.28
C ASN A 15 -24.12 -8.55 16.12
N PHE A 16 -23.43 -9.69 16.14
CA PHE A 16 -23.58 -10.76 15.15
C PHE A 16 -23.44 -12.12 15.83
N ASP A 17 -24.04 -13.14 15.22
CA ASP A 17 -24.02 -14.50 15.75
C ASP A 17 -22.73 -15.23 15.35
N VAL A 18 -22.30 -16.15 16.22
CA VAL A 18 -21.16 -17.04 15.98
C VAL A 18 -21.63 -18.49 16.04
N ASP A 19 -21.48 -19.22 14.93
CA ASP A 19 -21.77 -20.64 14.87
C ASP A 19 -20.54 -21.45 15.27
N LEU A 20 -20.59 -22.07 16.45
CA LEU A 20 -19.50 -22.86 16.99
C LEU A 20 -19.44 -24.30 16.47
N LYS A 21 -20.50 -24.83 15.84
CA LYS A 21 -20.59 -26.23 15.33
C LYS A 21 -19.92 -27.31 16.20
N GLY A 22 -20.05 -27.22 17.53
CA GLY A 22 -19.47 -28.18 18.49
C GLY A 22 -18.07 -27.85 19.02
N ASN A 23 -17.49 -26.72 18.65
CA ASN A 23 -16.27 -26.17 19.25
C ASN A 23 -16.58 -25.38 20.52
N ASN A 24 -15.63 -25.37 21.47
CA ASN A 24 -15.76 -24.63 22.73
C ASN A 24 -14.99 -23.30 22.74
N LYS A 25 -14.41 -22.89 21.60
CA LYS A 25 -13.62 -21.66 21.47
C LYS A 25 -14.19 -20.77 20.35
N ILE A 26 -14.47 -19.51 20.67
CA ILE A 26 -15.09 -18.54 19.76
C ILE A 26 -14.28 -18.32 18.47
N TRP A 27 -12.95 -18.29 18.55
CA TRP A 27 -12.08 -18.11 17.38
C TRP A 27 -12.09 -19.30 16.40
N GLN A 28 -12.67 -20.44 16.80
CA GLN A 28 -12.91 -21.60 15.93
C GLN A 28 -14.31 -21.60 15.31
N GLY A 29 -15.15 -20.65 15.68
CA GLY A 29 -16.51 -20.50 15.16
C GLY A 29 -16.55 -19.80 13.81
N VAL A 30 -17.71 -19.90 13.16
CA VAL A 30 -18.02 -19.16 11.93
C VAL A 30 -18.79 -17.91 12.30
N PHE A 31 -18.24 -16.75 11.96
CA PHE A 31 -18.88 -15.45 12.16
C PHE A 31 -19.93 -15.21 11.08
N LEU A 32 -21.19 -15.04 11.48
CA LEU A 32 -22.31 -14.85 10.56
C LEU A 32 -22.47 -13.36 10.21
N LEU A 33 -21.50 -12.82 9.48
CA LEU A 33 -21.55 -11.45 8.97
C LEU A 33 -22.28 -11.38 7.61
N PRO A 34 -23.01 -10.28 7.33
CA PRO A 34 -23.56 -10.05 6.00
C PRO A 34 -22.43 -9.85 4.99
N PHE A 35 -22.55 -10.45 3.80
CA PHE A 35 -21.65 -10.17 2.70
C PHE A 35 -21.85 -8.75 2.18
N VAL A 36 -20.74 -8.09 1.85
CA VAL A 36 -20.75 -6.73 1.33
C VAL A 36 -21.16 -6.72 -0.14
N ASP A 37 -22.10 -5.86 -0.49
CA ASP A 37 -22.46 -5.56 -1.89
C ASP A 37 -21.49 -4.50 -2.44
N GLU A 38 -20.67 -4.91 -3.41
CA GLU A 38 -19.65 -4.05 -4.03
C GLU A 38 -20.26 -2.82 -4.69
N GLN A 39 -21.35 -2.96 -5.45
CA GLN A 39 -21.95 -1.84 -6.18
C GLN A 39 -22.54 -0.81 -5.22
N ARG A 40 -23.20 -1.28 -4.17
CA ARG A 40 -23.76 -0.42 -3.12
C ARG A 40 -22.65 0.30 -2.35
N LEU A 41 -21.54 -0.39 -2.05
CA LEU A 41 -20.38 0.19 -1.39
C LEU A 41 -19.73 1.28 -2.25
N GLN A 42 -19.47 0.99 -3.52
CA GLN A 42 -18.87 1.93 -4.46
C GLN A 42 -19.75 3.19 -4.62
N LYS A 43 -21.07 3.03 -4.75
CA LYS A 43 -22.00 4.16 -4.86
C LYS A 43 -22.02 5.04 -3.60
N ALA A 44 -21.90 4.43 -2.42
CA ALA A 44 -21.88 5.17 -1.16
C ALA A 44 -20.56 5.93 -0.95
N ILE A 45 -19.43 5.37 -1.37
CA ILE A 45 -18.09 5.96 -1.19
C ILE A 45 -17.78 7.00 -2.27
N GLY A 46 -18.27 6.82 -3.50
CA GLY A 46 -17.95 7.67 -4.66
C GLY A 46 -17.99 9.18 -4.37
N PRO A 47 -19.08 9.72 -3.79
CA PRO A 47 -19.17 11.14 -3.45
C PRO A 47 -18.13 11.64 -2.44
N LEU A 48 -17.60 10.76 -1.59
CA LEU A 48 -16.65 11.10 -0.52
C LEU A 48 -15.19 11.08 -1.00
N LEU A 49 -14.92 10.54 -2.20
CA LEU A 49 -13.55 10.44 -2.72
C LEU A 49 -12.96 11.81 -3.05
N ASP A 50 -13.80 12.77 -3.42
CA ASP A 50 -13.38 14.13 -3.73
C ASP A 50 -12.99 14.93 -2.47
N ASP A 51 -13.55 14.55 -1.32
CA ASP A 51 -13.29 15.18 -0.02
C ASP A 51 -12.01 14.69 0.65
N LEU A 52 -11.33 13.69 0.08
CA LEU A 52 -10.08 13.17 0.61
C LEU A 52 -8.98 14.24 0.54
N THR A 53 -8.20 14.34 1.61
CA THR A 53 -6.95 15.11 1.60
C THR A 53 -5.94 14.51 0.62
N GLU A 54 -4.95 15.30 0.21
CA GLU A 54 -3.93 14.81 -0.73
C GLU A 54 -3.15 13.60 -0.18
N ASP A 55 -2.86 13.57 1.11
CA ASP A 55 -2.22 12.43 1.79
C ASP A 55 -3.12 11.18 1.76
N GLU A 56 -4.43 11.35 1.95
CA GLU A 56 -5.39 10.24 1.90
C GLU A 56 -5.57 9.72 0.47
N LYS A 57 -5.63 10.61 -0.52
CA LYS A 57 -5.62 10.23 -1.94
C LYS A 57 -4.36 9.46 -2.27
N GLN A 58 -3.19 9.94 -1.84
CA GLN A 58 -1.91 9.25 -2.05
C GLN A 58 -1.94 7.85 -1.45
N ARG A 59 -2.45 7.67 -0.22
CA ARG A 59 -2.59 6.34 0.42
C ARG A 59 -3.58 5.43 -0.33
N ASN A 60 -4.60 6.00 -0.96
CA ASN A 60 -5.61 5.26 -1.73
C ASN A 60 -5.21 4.99 -3.19
N THR A 61 -3.94 5.19 -3.55
CA THR A 61 -3.40 4.85 -4.88
C THR A 61 -2.55 3.59 -4.82
N PHE A 62 -2.38 2.93 -5.97
CA PHE A 62 -1.44 1.82 -6.08
C PHE A 62 -0.02 2.32 -5.85
N GLY A 63 0.66 1.73 -4.86
CA GLY A 63 2.07 1.96 -4.62
C GLY A 63 2.97 1.28 -5.66
N GLU A 64 4.24 1.68 -5.65
CA GLU A 64 5.27 1.12 -6.51
C GLU A 64 6.22 0.21 -5.71
N ASN A 65 6.67 -0.87 -6.34
CA ASN A 65 7.72 -1.71 -5.77
C ASN A 65 9.03 -0.92 -5.67
N GLN A 66 9.67 -0.96 -4.50
CA GLN A 66 10.95 -0.30 -4.26
C GLN A 66 12.08 -1.32 -4.29
N TYR A 67 13.17 -1.01 -5.00
CA TYR A 67 14.34 -1.87 -5.09
C TYR A 67 15.57 -1.12 -4.57
N PHE A 68 16.17 -1.65 -3.50
CA PHE A 68 17.34 -1.06 -2.86
C PHE A 68 18.56 -1.93 -3.10
N VAL A 69 19.69 -1.31 -3.45
CA VAL A 69 20.97 -1.99 -3.63
C VAL A 69 22.05 -1.35 -2.78
N SER A 70 22.89 -2.19 -2.18
CA SER A 70 24.10 -1.73 -1.51
C SER A 70 25.12 -1.22 -2.54
N ARG A 71 25.97 -0.27 -2.14
CA ARG A 71 27.15 0.17 -2.91
C ARG A 71 28.12 -0.95 -3.29
N HIS A 72 28.03 -2.09 -2.61
CA HIS A 72 28.88 -3.26 -2.86
C HIS A 72 28.21 -4.31 -3.77
N HIS A 73 27.01 -4.04 -4.28
CA HIS A 73 26.28 -4.94 -5.16
C HIS A 73 26.73 -4.76 -6.62
N GLN A 74 26.90 -5.86 -7.38
CA GLN A 74 27.30 -5.83 -8.79
C GLN A 74 26.42 -4.93 -9.67
N GLY A 75 25.13 -4.83 -9.35
CA GLY A 75 24.19 -3.97 -10.08
C GLY A 75 24.17 -2.49 -9.66
N TYR A 76 25.00 -2.08 -8.69
CA TYR A 76 24.98 -0.72 -8.15
C TYR A 76 25.31 0.34 -9.20
N ASP A 77 26.42 0.16 -9.93
CA ASP A 77 26.87 1.15 -10.91
C ASP A 77 25.85 1.36 -12.04
N PHE A 78 25.23 0.27 -12.51
CA PHE A 78 24.15 0.34 -13.49
C PHE A 78 22.96 1.16 -12.98
N LEU A 79 22.49 0.87 -11.77
CA LEU A 79 21.32 1.54 -11.19
C LEU A 79 21.61 3.00 -10.89
N ARG A 80 22.84 3.32 -10.48
CA ARG A 80 23.30 4.70 -10.29
C ARG A 80 23.29 5.48 -11.60
N SER A 81 23.88 4.94 -12.67
CA SER A 81 23.86 5.59 -13.98
C SER A 81 22.44 5.74 -14.53
N ALA A 82 21.57 4.75 -14.32
CA ALA A 82 20.16 4.84 -14.69
C ALA A 82 19.43 5.95 -13.91
N ALA A 83 19.70 6.10 -12.62
CA ALA A 83 19.15 7.18 -11.79
C ALA A 83 19.60 8.58 -12.24
N GLU A 84 20.88 8.74 -12.60
CA GLU A 84 21.43 10.00 -13.12
C GLU A 84 20.76 10.42 -14.44
N VAL A 85 20.54 9.47 -15.36
CA VAL A 85 19.83 9.72 -16.63
C VAL A 85 18.36 10.04 -16.38
N ALA A 86 17.69 9.28 -15.52
CA ALA A 86 16.28 9.49 -15.18
C ALA A 86 16.02 10.79 -14.39
N SER A 87 17.04 11.36 -13.74
CA SER A 87 16.92 12.68 -13.11
C SER A 87 16.71 13.81 -14.14
N HIS A 88 17.02 13.55 -15.41
CA HIS A 88 16.86 14.49 -16.53
C HIS A 88 15.65 14.15 -17.43
N GLY A 89 14.82 13.17 -17.08
CA GLY A 89 13.62 12.78 -17.83
C GLY A 89 12.99 11.46 -17.36
N ASN A 90 11.75 11.18 -17.76
CA ASN A 90 10.99 10.02 -17.25
C ASN A 90 11.37 8.70 -17.98
N ALA A 91 12.65 8.33 -17.95
CA ALA A 91 13.20 7.19 -18.70
C ALA A 91 13.11 5.88 -17.92
N SER A 92 12.55 4.85 -18.54
CA SER A 92 12.58 3.47 -18.03
C SER A 92 13.87 2.78 -18.43
N HIS A 93 14.56 2.15 -17.49
CA HIS A 93 15.77 1.36 -17.79
C HIS A 93 15.50 -0.12 -17.56
N THR A 94 15.81 -0.95 -18.55
CA THR A 94 15.74 -2.41 -18.40
C THR A 94 16.91 -2.87 -17.54
N PHE A 95 16.62 -3.34 -16.33
CA PHE A 95 17.62 -3.90 -15.42
C PHE A 95 17.59 -5.42 -15.54
N ILE A 96 18.72 -5.99 -15.94
CA ILE A 96 18.89 -7.45 -16.03
C ILE A 96 20.08 -7.85 -15.14
N PRO A 97 19.91 -7.89 -13.81
CA PRO A 97 20.83 -8.64 -12.96
C PRO A 97 20.63 -10.13 -13.24
N GLU A 98 21.66 -10.94 -12.96
CA GLU A 98 21.71 -12.37 -13.26
C GLU A 98 20.50 -13.19 -12.75
N ARG A 99 19.68 -12.67 -11.82
CA ARG A 99 18.58 -13.40 -11.17
C ARG A 99 17.22 -12.70 -11.12
N LEU A 100 17.11 -11.42 -11.49
CA LEU A 100 15.88 -10.62 -11.32
C LEU A 100 15.67 -9.67 -12.52
N PRO A 101 15.31 -10.20 -13.70
CA PRO A 101 15.02 -9.36 -14.86
C PRO A 101 13.78 -8.48 -14.62
N GLY A 102 13.87 -7.19 -14.93
CA GLY A 102 12.75 -6.27 -14.78
C GLY A 102 13.01 -4.89 -15.36
N LYS A 103 12.02 -4.01 -15.25
CA LYS A 103 12.16 -2.58 -15.56
C LYS A 103 12.28 -1.81 -14.26
N VAL A 104 13.23 -0.88 -14.21
CA VAL A 104 13.41 0.03 -13.08
C VAL A 104 13.19 1.47 -13.53
N PHE A 105 12.68 2.27 -12.61
CA PHE A 105 12.42 3.68 -12.75
C PHE A 105 13.01 4.39 -11.53
N LEU A 106 13.33 5.69 -11.67
CA LEU A 106 13.75 6.48 -10.52
C LEU A 106 12.55 6.68 -9.58
N SER A 107 12.68 6.17 -8.36
CA SER A 107 11.66 6.35 -7.33
C SER A 107 11.64 7.81 -6.84
N ARG A 108 10.44 8.34 -6.63
CA ARG A 108 10.24 9.65 -5.95
C ARG A 108 10.78 9.68 -4.52
N HIS A 109 11.04 8.53 -3.92
CA HIS A 109 11.60 8.37 -2.58
C HIS A 109 13.09 7.99 -2.60
N CYS A 110 13.75 8.07 -3.76
CA CYS A 110 15.17 7.79 -3.87
C CYS A 110 15.98 8.80 -3.05
N VAL A 111 16.82 8.31 -2.14
CA VAL A 111 17.80 9.12 -1.43
C VAL A 111 19.12 9.02 -2.18
N GLU A 112 19.68 10.16 -2.58
CA GLU A 112 20.92 10.20 -3.33
C GLU A 112 22.09 9.54 -2.57
N ALA A 113 23.01 8.94 -3.34
CA ALA A 113 24.17 8.28 -2.76
C ALA A 113 25.06 9.30 -2.02
N GLY A 114 25.28 9.07 -0.72
CA GLY A 114 26.06 9.95 0.14
C GLY A 114 25.21 10.92 0.96
N CYS A 115 23.90 10.98 0.75
CA CYS A 115 22.97 11.73 1.59
C CYS A 115 22.65 10.95 2.88
N THR A 116 22.16 11.68 3.89
CA THR A 116 21.67 11.11 5.14
C THR A 116 20.15 10.93 5.05
N LEU A 117 19.65 9.78 5.50
CA LEU A 117 18.22 9.53 5.68
C LEU A 117 17.91 9.57 7.17
N GLU A 118 17.16 10.58 7.60
CA GLU A 118 16.71 10.70 8.98
C GLU A 118 15.71 9.58 9.33
N THR A 119 15.80 9.07 10.56
CA THR A 119 14.88 8.04 11.02
C THR A 119 13.45 8.60 11.14
N PRO A 120 12.45 7.96 10.51
CA PRO A 120 11.05 8.34 10.71
C PRO A 120 10.52 7.89 12.09
N VAL A 121 11.27 7.03 12.79
CA VAL A 121 10.90 6.50 14.10
C VAL A 121 11.71 7.23 15.16
N GLN A 122 11.01 7.85 16.12
CA GLN A 122 11.64 8.41 17.31
C GLN A 122 12.15 7.27 18.20
N GLY A 123 13.44 7.25 18.47
CA GLY A 123 14.03 6.33 19.44
C GLY A 123 13.45 6.61 20.82
N LYS A 124 13.04 5.55 21.53
CA LYS A 124 12.75 5.67 22.97
C LYS A 124 14.08 5.82 23.69
N SER A 125 14.31 7.00 24.28
CA SER A 125 15.42 7.29 25.20
C SER A 125 15.30 6.52 26.50
#